data_AF-A0A8C1TGC4-F1
#
_entry.id   AF-A0A8C1TGC4-F1
#
_cell.length_a   1.000
_cell.length_b   1.000
_cell.length_c   1.000
_cell.angle_alpha   90.00
_cell.angle_beta   90.00
_cell.angle_gamma   90.00
#
_symmetry.space_group_name_H-M   'P 1'
#
loop_
_entity.id
_entity.type
_entity.pdbx_description
1 polymer ?
#
loop_
_entity_poly.entity_id
_entity_poly.type
_entity_poly.pdbx_seq_one_letter_code
_entity_poly.pdbx_strand_id
1 'polypeptide(L)'
;MAIECIRKRCCLAQRRVFKGHIKPGFVVLVTLTLFLSIIAYIYMPVTLPLSWFNNANQTKLYNVVHEGLSGKRNFWNFLTEQTIEKKPIASIRTEDISIYQYAAHPHNYHFILDEPDKCKQDPFLVFMVPVAPHQLDARNAIRSTWGNESSVQGKAVLTLFLVGLTGGAEAQQQLEEESRQHRDLVQSNFVDSYFNLTIKTMVIMDWLATRCPQAAYAMKVDSDMYINLENMMTLLLSPNTPRQNYITGYLMWDRPVIRDKSSKWYVPEELYPESIYPTYVLGMGYVFSNDLPPKIVKASEAVKPFNIEDAYVGACLKQLVINPSGAPDPSQFHTYVNDRESIDLSKLITAIAGSPEKVIEFWQNVKGHK
;
A
#
# COMPACT_ATOMS: atom_id res chain seq x y z
N MET A 1 -33.94 48.79 -14.74
CA MET A 1 -35.28 49.25 -14.28
C MET A 1 -36.29 48.48 -15.09
N ALA A 2 -36.79 47.32 -14.61
CA ALA A 2 -37.92 47.18 -13.67
C ALA A 2 -39.21 47.65 -14.39
N ILE A 3 -40.20 46.81 -14.74
CA ILE A 3 -41.16 46.04 -13.91
C ILE A 3 -42.03 45.23 -14.92
N GLU A 4 -42.15 43.89 -14.82
CA GLU A 4 -43.27 43.12 -14.17
C GLU A 4 -44.62 43.25 -14.90
N CYS A 5 -45.55 42.31 -15.01
CA CYS A 5 -45.86 40.95 -14.53
C CYS A 5 -47.13 40.55 -15.34
N ILE A 6 -47.43 39.30 -15.73
CA ILE A 6 -48.48 38.46 -15.11
C ILE A 6 -48.67 37.16 -15.95
N ARG A 7 -48.27 36.03 -15.34
CA ARG A 7 -49.08 34.83 -15.00
C ARG A 7 -49.64 33.86 -16.08
N LYS A 8 -48.98 32.69 -16.13
CA LYS A 8 -49.45 31.27 -16.08
C LYS A 8 -50.56 30.75 -17.02
N ARG A 9 -50.28 29.60 -17.68
CA ARG A 9 -51.11 28.38 -17.64
C ARG A 9 -50.26 27.10 -17.78
N CYS A 10 -50.54 26.13 -16.91
CA CYS A 10 -49.94 24.80 -16.82
C CYS A 10 -50.51 23.83 -17.87
N CYS A 11 -49.70 22.84 -18.30
CA CYS A 11 -50.17 21.55 -18.80
C CYS A 11 -49.51 20.42 -17.97
N LEU A 12 -50.36 19.53 -17.45
CA LEU A 12 -50.04 18.30 -16.73
C LEU A 12 -49.80 17.16 -17.73
N ALA A 13 -48.78 16.32 -17.49
CA ALA A 13 -48.64 15.01 -18.12
C ALA A 13 -48.48 13.92 -17.04
N GLN A 14 -49.32 12.89 -17.14
CA GLN A 14 -49.58 11.85 -16.15
C GLN A 14 -48.47 10.79 -16.02
N ARG A 15 -48.25 10.32 -14.79
CA ARG A 15 -47.47 9.11 -14.43
C ARG A 15 -48.29 7.84 -14.71
N ARG A 16 -47.71 6.85 -15.40
CA ARG A 16 -48.24 5.47 -15.49
C ARG A 16 -47.74 4.64 -14.30
N VAL A 17 -48.65 3.96 -13.61
CA VAL A 17 -48.38 2.98 -12.55
C VAL A 17 -48.53 1.58 -13.15
N PHE A 18 -47.46 0.79 -13.13
CA PHE A 18 -47.47 -0.63 -13.49
C PHE A 18 -48.10 -1.45 -12.35
N LYS A 19 -49.26 -2.07 -12.58
CA LYS A 19 -49.81 -3.14 -11.73
C LYS A 19 -49.38 -4.49 -12.33
N GLY A 20 -48.39 -5.14 -11.71
CA GLY A 20 -48.03 -6.52 -12.04
C GLY A 20 -48.94 -7.51 -11.31
N HIS A 21 -49.62 -8.38 -12.05
CA HIS A 21 -50.38 -9.52 -11.51
C HIS A 21 -49.40 -10.63 -11.08
N ILE A 22 -49.28 -10.89 -9.78
CA ILE A 22 -48.53 -12.05 -9.27
C ILE A 22 -49.39 -13.30 -9.52
N LYS A 23 -48.85 -14.26 -10.28
CA LYS A 23 -49.53 -15.54 -10.56
C LYS A 23 -49.60 -16.36 -9.26
N PRO A 24 -50.74 -17.00 -8.94
CA PRO A 24 -50.92 -17.74 -7.67
C PRO A 24 -49.87 -18.86 -7.46
N GLY A 25 -49.31 -19.43 -8.53
CA GLY A 25 -48.21 -20.40 -8.44
C GLY A 25 -46.92 -19.84 -7.83
N PHE A 26 -46.64 -18.53 -7.95
CA PHE A 26 -45.48 -17.90 -7.31
C PHE A 26 -45.65 -17.84 -5.78
N VAL A 27 -46.87 -17.57 -5.31
CA VAL A 27 -47.17 -17.52 -3.88
C VAL A 27 -47.02 -18.92 -3.26
N VAL A 28 -47.49 -19.97 -3.96
CA VAL A 28 -47.33 -21.36 -3.51
C VAL A 28 -45.85 -21.78 -3.46
N LEU A 29 -45.04 -21.36 -4.42
CA LEU A 29 -43.61 -21.68 -4.43
C LEU A 29 -42.88 -21.02 -3.23
N VAL A 30 -43.18 -19.74 -2.97
CA VAL A 30 -42.61 -19.00 -1.85
C VAL A 30 -43.04 -19.62 -0.51
N THR A 31 -44.31 -19.99 -0.34
CA THR A 31 -44.77 -20.63 0.90
C THR A 31 -44.15 -22.01 1.11
N LEU A 32 -43.98 -22.81 0.05
CA LEU A 32 -43.32 -24.12 0.15
C LEU A 32 -41.84 -23.98 0.53
N THR A 33 -41.12 -23.02 -0.08
CA THR A 33 -39.71 -22.78 0.26
C THR A 33 -39.53 -22.32 1.70
N LEU A 34 -40.39 -21.42 2.20
CA LEU A 34 -40.37 -20.99 3.60
C LEU A 34 -40.67 -22.15 4.55
N PHE A 35 -41.63 -23.01 4.22
CA PHE A 35 -41.98 -24.16 5.05
C PHE A 35 -40.85 -25.18 5.13
N LEU A 36 -40.19 -25.48 4.01
CA LEU A 36 -39.02 -26.36 3.96
C LEU A 36 -37.81 -25.76 4.70
N SER A 37 -37.65 -24.44 4.67
CA SER A 37 -36.60 -23.73 5.42
C SER A 37 -36.81 -23.83 6.93
N ILE A 38 -38.07 -23.72 7.39
CA ILE A 38 -38.44 -23.86 8.80
C ILE A 38 -38.23 -25.31 9.27
N ILE A 39 -38.61 -26.29 8.45
CA ILE A 39 -38.34 -27.71 8.75
C ILE A 39 -36.82 -27.96 8.83
N ALA A 40 -36.03 -27.45 7.89
CA ALA A 40 -34.57 -27.57 7.94
C ALA A 40 -33.98 -26.93 9.20
N TYR A 41 -34.48 -25.77 9.62
CA TYR A 41 -34.05 -25.09 10.85
C TYR A 41 -34.40 -25.86 12.13
N ILE A 42 -35.58 -26.49 12.17
CA ILE A 42 -36.03 -27.26 13.35
C ILE A 42 -35.30 -28.60 13.47
N TYR A 43 -34.98 -29.24 12.35
CA TYR A 43 -34.47 -30.62 12.34
C TYR A 43 -32.97 -30.77 12.02
N MET A 44 -32.25 -29.71 11.64
CA MET A 44 -30.77 -29.73 11.63
C MET A 44 -30.21 -29.13 12.93
N PRO A 45 -29.50 -29.90 13.76
CA PRO A 45 -28.76 -29.34 14.87
C PRO A 45 -27.50 -28.67 14.31
N VAL A 46 -27.59 -27.37 13.97
CA VAL A 46 -26.40 -26.56 13.72
C VAL A 46 -25.72 -26.35 15.06
N THR A 47 -24.69 -27.15 15.33
CA THR A 47 -23.71 -26.83 16.37
C THR A 47 -22.85 -25.68 15.86
N LEU A 48 -23.32 -24.45 16.06
CA LEU A 48 -22.49 -23.26 15.88
C LEU A 48 -21.44 -23.23 17.00
N PRO A 49 -20.13 -23.20 16.69
CA PRO A 49 -19.12 -22.94 17.69
C PRO A 49 -19.32 -21.52 18.23
N LEU A 50 -19.09 -21.35 19.53
CA LEU A 50 -19.18 -20.09 20.29
C LEU A 50 -18.13 -19.03 19.88
N SER A 51 -17.62 -19.06 18.65
CA SER A 51 -16.65 -18.10 18.09
C SER A 51 -17.30 -16.97 17.29
N TRP A 52 -18.58 -17.11 16.89
CA TRP A 52 -19.27 -16.10 16.09
C TRP A 52 -19.89 -14.93 16.89
N PHE A 53 -20.18 -15.11 18.18
CA PHE A 53 -20.74 -14.02 19.01
C PHE A 53 -19.67 -13.06 19.58
N ASN A 54 -18.39 -13.43 19.58
CA ASN A 54 -17.31 -12.53 20.01
C ASN A 54 -16.80 -11.58 18.91
N ASN A 55 -17.20 -11.79 17.65
CA ASN A 55 -16.83 -10.91 16.54
C ASN A 55 -17.75 -9.71 16.33
N ALA A 56 -18.87 -9.61 17.04
CA ALA A 56 -19.72 -8.42 17.03
C ALA A 56 -19.27 -7.33 18.03
N ASN A 57 -18.36 -7.66 18.96
CA ASN A 57 -17.80 -6.72 19.93
C ASN A 57 -16.32 -6.33 19.68
N GLN A 58 -15.68 -6.88 18.65
CA GLN A 58 -14.33 -6.46 18.23
C GLN A 58 -14.32 -5.45 17.06
N THR A 59 -15.47 -5.11 16.49
CA THR A 59 -15.60 -4.07 15.46
C THR A 59 -15.56 -2.64 16.00
N LYS A 60 -15.27 -2.45 17.29
CA LYS A 60 -15.18 -1.13 17.94
C LYS A 60 -13.78 -0.72 18.40
N LEU A 61 -12.74 -1.48 18.04
CA LEU A 61 -11.34 -1.15 18.35
C LEU A 61 -10.41 -1.08 17.13
N TYR A 62 -10.95 -0.74 15.96
CA TYR A 62 -10.18 -0.37 14.76
C TYR A 62 -10.77 0.86 14.04
N ASN A 63 -11.32 1.81 14.81
CA ASN A 63 -11.64 3.17 14.34
C ASN A 63 -10.69 4.21 14.94
N VAL A 64 -9.39 3.94 14.91
CA VAL A 64 -8.35 4.94 15.22
C VAL A 64 -7.31 4.86 14.12
N VAL A 65 -7.62 5.46 12.96
CA VAL A 65 -6.78 6.35 12.13
C VAL A 65 -7.61 6.62 10.86
N HIS A 66 -8.70 7.37 10.99
CA HIS A 66 -9.32 8.17 9.93
C HIS A 66 -10.44 8.99 10.57
N GLU A 67 -10.07 10.10 11.21
CA GLU A 67 -10.89 11.32 11.40
C GLU A 67 -10.19 12.27 12.39
N GLY A 68 -9.26 13.06 11.86
CA GLY A 68 -8.89 14.36 12.41
C GLY A 68 -8.65 15.23 11.18
N LEU A 69 -9.39 16.29 10.89
CA LEU A 69 -9.89 17.32 11.79
C LEU A 69 -11.13 17.98 11.14
N SER A 70 -12.29 17.97 11.81
CA SER A 70 -13.27 19.06 11.70
C SER A 70 -14.33 19.01 12.81
N GLY A 71 -14.13 19.85 13.82
CA GLY A 71 -15.16 20.53 14.61
C GLY A 71 -16.37 19.75 15.17
N LYS A 72 -16.44 19.62 16.49
CA LYS A 72 -17.23 20.55 17.34
C LYS A 72 -17.19 20.17 18.82
N ARG A 73 -17.14 21.23 19.62
CA ARG A 73 -17.39 21.37 21.06
C ARG A 73 -18.62 20.60 21.57
N ASN A 74 -18.51 20.16 22.83
CA ASN A 74 -19.55 19.91 23.84
C ASN A 74 -20.15 18.49 23.93
N PHE A 75 -19.49 17.58 24.67
CA PHE A 75 -20.14 16.35 25.19
C PHE A 75 -19.47 15.81 26.48
N TRP A 76 -19.00 16.66 27.39
CA TRP A 76 -18.41 16.20 28.68
C TRP A 76 -19.05 16.85 29.92
N ASN A 77 -20.36 17.11 29.88
CA ASN A 77 -21.15 17.50 31.04
C ASN A 77 -22.28 16.50 31.35
N PHE A 78 -22.00 15.20 31.23
CA PHE A 78 -22.90 14.18 31.75
C PHE A 78 -22.13 12.88 31.98
N LEU A 79 -21.58 12.75 33.19
CA LEU A 79 -21.49 11.53 34.01
C LEU A 79 -20.54 11.84 35.18
N THR A 80 -21.14 12.43 36.21
CA THR A 80 -20.59 12.66 37.53
C THR A 80 -20.33 11.35 38.29
N GLU A 81 -19.32 11.42 39.16
CA GLU A 81 -19.26 10.78 40.48
C GLU A 81 -19.55 9.28 40.58
N GLN A 82 -18.48 8.49 40.51
CA GLN A 82 -18.27 7.43 41.51
C GLN A 82 -16.83 7.45 42.01
N THR A 83 -16.71 7.78 43.28
CA THR A 83 -15.52 7.71 44.13
C THR A 83 -15.03 6.27 44.27
N ILE A 84 -13.82 5.98 43.78
CA ILE A 84 -13.06 4.80 44.18
C ILE A 84 -11.70 5.30 44.68
N GLU A 85 -11.45 5.13 45.98
CA GLU A 85 -10.17 5.41 46.64
C GLU A 85 -9.02 4.68 45.95
N LYS A 86 -8.01 5.42 45.47
CA LYS A 86 -6.74 4.87 45.03
C LYS A 86 -5.70 5.00 46.15
N LYS A 87 -5.24 3.86 46.66
CA LYS A 87 -4.03 3.74 47.49
C LYS A 87 -2.79 4.06 46.64
N PRO A 88 -1.76 4.77 47.16
CA PRO A 88 -0.65 5.23 46.34
C PRO A 88 0.28 4.05 46.01
N ILE A 89 0.30 3.66 44.73
CA ILE A 89 1.35 2.82 44.17
C ILE A 89 2.43 3.76 43.63
N ALA A 90 3.66 3.51 44.06
CA ALA A 90 4.85 4.31 43.75
C ALA A 90 4.94 4.65 42.25
N SER A 91 5.22 5.92 41.96
CA SER A 91 5.45 6.42 40.62
C SER A 91 6.68 5.74 40.00
N ILE A 92 6.46 4.72 39.18
CA ILE A 92 7.48 4.23 38.27
C ILE A 92 7.66 5.32 37.22
N ARG A 93 8.85 5.93 37.17
CA ARG A 93 9.26 6.78 36.04
C ARG A 93 9.23 5.90 34.79
N THR A 94 8.33 6.22 33.87
CA THR A 94 8.37 5.69 32.51
C THR A 94 9.59 6.28 31.80
N GLU A 95 10.67 5.50 31.74
CA GLU A 95 11.66 5.65 30.67
C GLU A 95 10.98 5.23 29.36
N ASP A 96 10.39 6.21 28.69
CA ASP A 96 9.61 6.05 27.46
C ASP A 96 10.56 5.99 26.25
N ILE A 97 11.37 4.93 26.16
CA ILE A 97 12.27 4.67 25.03
C ILE A 97 12.24 3.16 24.70
N SER A 98 11.16 2.66 24.07
CA SER A 98 11.17 1.27 23.54
C SER A 98 10.17 0.93 22.43
N ILE A 99 9.88 1.83 21.48
CA ILE A 99 8.98 1.48 20.34
C ILE A 99 9.70 1.43 18.98
N TYR A 100 10.95 1.86 18.88
CA TYR A 100 11.66 1.81 17.61
C TYR A 100 12.63 0.62 17.58
N GLN A 101 12.28 -0.43 16.83
CA GLN A 101 13.28 -1.45 16.45
C GLN A 101 14.23 -0.82 15.42
N TYR A 102 15.35 -0.26 15.90
CA TYR A 102 16.38 0.38 15.07
C TYR A 102 17.30 -0.63 14.36
N ALA A 103 16.75 -1.68 13.76
CA ALA A 103 17.52 -2.72 13.10
C ALA A 103 17.23 -2.76 11.59
N ALA A 104 17.56 -1.72 10.82
CA ALA A 104 17.34 -1.78 9.37
C ALA A 104 18.37 -2.61 8.59
N HIS A 105 19.40 -3.15 9.26
CA HIS A 105 20.46 -3.87 8.56
C HIS A 105 19.97 -5.24 8.04
N PRO A 106 20.07 -5.54 6.74
CA PRO A 106 19.44 -6.71 6.14
C PRO A 106 20.04 -8.05 6.58
N HIS A 107 21.34 -8.11 6.93
CA HIS A 107 21.99 -9.35 7.39
C HIS A 107 21.38 -9.98 8.65
N ASN A 108 20.55 -9.24 9.39
CA ASN A 108 19.80 -9.77 10.54
C ASN A 108 18.56 -10.56 10.12
N TYR A 109 18.27 -10.63 8.82
CA TYR A 109 17.07 -11.22 8.27
C TYR A 109 17.39 -12.37 7.31
N HIS A 110 16.45 -13.30 7.19
CA HIS A 110 16.56 -14.48 6.36
C HIS A 110 15.23 -14.70 5.63
N PHE A 111 15.32 -15.21 4.41
CA PHE A 111 14.15 -15.52 3.60
C PHE A 111 13.50 -16.83 4.07
N ILE A 112 12.22 -16.74 4.43
CA ILE A 112 11.35 -17.88 4.79
C ILE A 112 10.77 -18.49 3.51
N LEU A 113 10.28 -17.63 2.62
CA LEU A 113 9.86 -17.95 1.26
C LEU A 113 10.78 -17.18 0.31
N ASP A 114 11.34 -17.88 -0.67
CA ASP A 114 12.31 -17.32 -1.61
C ASP A 114 12.00 -17.80 -3.04
N GLU A 115 12.47 -17.04 -4.01
CA GLU A 115 12.30 -17.29 -5.45
C GLU A 115 13.66 -17.16 -6.18
N PRO A 116 14.68 -17.96 -5.81
CA PRO A 116 16.06 -17.79 -6.28
C PRO A 116 16.23 -17.99 -7.79
N ASP A 117 15.24 -18.62 -8.43
CA ASP A 117 15.30 -18.98 -9.85
C ASP A 117 14.67 -17.94 -10.77
N LYS A 118 13.92 -16.97 -10.24
CA LYS A 118 13.16 -16.01 -11.05
C LYS A 118 14.02 -15.08 -11.89
N CYS A 119 15.23 -14.79 -11.43
CA CYS A 119 16.13 -13.91 -12.17
C CYS A 119 17.05 -14.64 -13.15
N LYS A 120 17.04 -15.99 -13.22
CA LYS A 120 17.89 -16.76 -14.15
C LYS A 120 17.68 -16.43 -15.63
N GLN A 121 16.58 -15.75 -15.98
CA GLN A 121 16.26 -15.30 -17.34
C GLN A 121 16.69 -13.85 -17.61
N ASP A 122 17.53 -13.27 -16.76
CA ASP A 122 18.08 -11.92 -16.87
C ASP A 122 17.00 -10.87 -17.17
N PRO A 123 16.01 -10.68 -16.26
CA PRO A 123 14.95 -9.72 -16.47
C PRO A 123 15.51 -8.31 -16.66
N PHE A 124 14.93 -7.53 -17.57
CA PHE A 124 15.38 -6.16 -17.78
C PHE A 124 14.93 -5.25 -16.63
N LEU A 125 13.69 -5.42 -16.17
CA LEU A 125 13.09 -4.67 -15.07
C LEU A 125 12.48 -5.63 -14.04
N VAL A 126 12.77 -5.40 -12.77
CA VAL A 126 12.16 -6.13 -11.65
C VAL A 126 11.39 -5.17 -10.76
N PHE A 127 10.08 -5.38 -10.61
CA PHE A 127 9.27 -4.74 -9.60
C PHE A 127 9.34 -5.51 -8.30
N MET A 128 9.68 -4.81 -7.23
CA MET A 128 9.65 -5.31 -5.86
C MET A 128 8.56 -4.55 -5.10
N VAL A 129 7.44 -5.22 -4.85
CA VAL A 129 6.24 -4.63 -4.27
C VAL A 129 6.17 -4.96 -2.78
N PRO A 130 6.58 -4.06 -1.88
CA PRO A 130 6.32 -4.23 -0.45
C PRO A 130 4.82 -4.20 -0.17
N VAL A 131 4.31 -5.25 0.45
CA VAL A 131 2.89 -5.39 0.78
C VAL A 131 2.75 -6.13 2.10
N ALA A 132 1.70 -5.85 2.87
CA ALA A 132 1.49 -6.59 4.11
C ALA A 132 0.94 -7.99 3.81
N PRO A 133 1.24 -9.03 4.62
CA PRO A 133 0.81 -10.39 4.33
C PRO A 133 -0.72 -10.53 4.18
N HIS A 134 -1.50 -9.81 4.99
CA HIS A 134 -2.96 -9.84 4.96
C HIS A 134 -3.59 -9.11 3.75
N GLN A 135 -2.83 -8.33 2.98
CA GLN A 135 -3.32 -7.58 1.82
C GLN A 135 -3.29 -8.43 0.54
N LEU A 136 -3.99 -9.58 0.56
CA LEU A 136 -4.13 -10.46 -0.61
C LEU A 136 -4.80 -9.73 -1.79
N ASP A 137 -5.82 -8.91 -1.52
CA ASP A 137 -6.55 -8.18 -2.55
C ASP A 137 -5.66 -7.20 -3.33
N ALA A 138 -4.73 -6.51 -2.64
CA ALA A 138 -3.76 -5.63 -3.27
C ALA A 138 -2.81 -6.40 -4.21
N ARG A 139 -2.32 -7.57 -3.76
CA ARG A 139 -1.50 -8.44 -4.61
C ARG A 139 -2.27 -8.93 -5.84
N ASN A 140 -3.53 -9.35 -5.65
CA ASN A 140 -4.39 -9.81 -6.73
C ASN A 140 -4.76 -8.70 -7.73
N ALA A 141 -4.96 -7.47 -7.26
CA ALA A 141 -5.16 -6.31 -8.14
C ALA A 141 -3.93 -6.07 -9.02
N ILE A 142 -2.73 -6.12 -8.46
CA ILE A 142 -1.49 -5.99 -9.25
C ILE A 142 -1.32 -7.15 -10.23
N ARG A 143 -1.54 -8.40 -9.80
CA ARG A 143 -1.50 -9.60 -10.66
C ARG A 143 -2.53 -9.60 -11.78
N SER A 144 -3.66 -8.92 -11.62
CA SER A 144 -4.70 -8.80 -12.65
C SER A 144 -4.54 -7.57 -13.55
N THR A 145 -3.53 -6.74 -13.30
CA THR A 145 -3.30 -5.48 -14.02
C THR A 145 -1.85 -5.42 -14.54
N TRP A 146 -1.11 -4.37 -14.17
CA TRP A 146 0.22 -4.07 -14.66
C TRP A 146 1.26 -5.11 -14.23
N GLY A 147 1.07 -5.78 -13.09
CA GLY A 147 2.00 -6.78 -12.57
C GLY A 147 2.00 -8.11 -13.32
N ASN A 148 1.03 -8.34 -14.20
CA ASN A 148 0.91 -9.56 -15.01
C ASN A 148 1.78 -9.56 -16.28
N GLU A 149 2.27 -8.38 -16.68
CA GLU A 149 3.02 -8.23 -17.93
C GLU A 149 4.44 -8.80 -17.75
N SER A 150 4.75 -9.88 -18.46
CA SER A 150 6.06 -10.56 -18.38
C SER A 150 7.05 -10.14 -19.47
N SER A 151 6.57 -9.45 -20.52
CA SER A 151 7.41 -8.91 -21.59
C SER A 151 6.78 -7.65 -22.17
N VAL A 152 7.55 -6.57 -22.19
CA VAL A 152 7.13 -5.25 -22.71
C VAL A 152 8.23 -4.71 -23.60
N GLN A 153 7.88 -4.27 -24.82
CA GLN A 153 8.84 -3.79 -25.82
C GLN A 153 10.02 -4.76 -26.07
N GLY A 154 9.74 -6.07 -26.04
CA GLY A 154 10.73 -7.12 -26.28
C GLY A 154 11.72 -7.35 -25.13
N LYS A 155 11.42 -6.85 -23.93
CA LYS A 155 12.24 -7.03 -22.72
C LYS A 155 11.45 -7.73 -21.62
N ALA A 156 12.10 -8.67 -20.95
CA ALA A 156 11.52 -9.39 -19.83
C ALA A 156 11.29 -8.46 -18.64
N VAL A 157 10.11 -8.58 -18.03
CA VAL A 157 9.69 -7.84 -16.83
C VAL A 157 9.26 -8.86 -15.78
N LEU A 158 9.67 -8.64 -14.54
CA LEU A 158 9.35 -9.51 -13.41
C LEU A 158 8.70 -8.69 -12.30
N THR A 159 7.65 -9.23 -11.69
CA THR A 159 7.00 -8.65 -10.50
C THR A 159 7.10 -9.64 -9.36
N LEU A 160 7.56 -9.18 -8.19
CA LEU A 160 7.63 -9.96 -6.96
C LEU A 160 7.07 -9.14 -5.79
N PHE A 161 6.43 -9.82 -4.84
CA PHE A 161 5.89 -9.21 -3.64
C PHE A 161 6.78 -9.53 -2.43
N LEU A 162 7.20 -8.50 -1.70
CA LEU A 162 7.92 -8.68 -0.44
C LEU A 162 6.98 -8.52 0.76
N VAL A 163 6.93 -9.56 1.59
CA VAL A 163 6.09 -9.64 2.79
C VAL A 163 6.94 -9.98 4.03
N GLY A 164 6.51 -9.49 5.20
CA GLY A 164 7.10 -9.86 6.48
C GLY A 164 6.45 -11.09 7.14
N LEU A 165 6.61 -11.17 8.46
CA LEU A 165 5.94 -12.17 9.30
C LEU A 165 4.41 -11.96 9.32
N THR A 166 3.69 -13.07 9.34
CA THR A 166 2.23 -13.10 9.45
C THR A 166 1.76 -12.99 10.91
N GLY A 167 0.46 -12.74 11.13
CA GLY A 167 -0.14 -12.62 12.46
C GLY A 167 -0.43 -13.93 13.18
N GLY A 168 0.01 -15.08 12.64
CA GLY A 168 -0.24 -16.40 13.24
C GLY A 168 -0.14 -17.54 12.22
N ALA A 169 -0.19 -18.78 12.72
CA ALA A 169 0.03 -19.99 11.92
C ALA A 169 -0.99 -20.15 10.78
N GLU A 170 -2.26 -19.80 10.99
CA GLU A 170 -3.28 -19.86 9.94
C GLU A 170 -2.98 -18.90 8.77
N ALA A 171 -2.63 -17.65 9.09
CA ALA A 171 -2.24 -16.66 8.08
C ALA A 171 -0.94 -17.07 7.36
N GLN A 172 0.01 -17.70 8.06
CA GLN A 172 1.21 -18.27 7.45
C GLN A 172 0.86 -19.38 6.45
N GLN A 173 -0.03 -20.30 6.81
CA GLN A 173 -0.46 -21.38 5.93
C GLN A 173 -1.14 -20.86 4.65
N GLN A 174 -1.96 -19.81 4.77
CA GLN A 174 -2.59 -19.14 3.63
C GLN A 174 -1.55 -18.49 2.70
N LEU A 175 -0.54 -17.83 3.26
CA LEU A 175 0.55 -17.22 2.50
C LEU A 175 1.41 -18.27 1.77
N GLU A 176 1.66 -19.41 2.41
CA GLU A 176 2.38 -20.53 1.80
C GLU A 176 1.59 -21.19 0.66
N GLU A 177 0.26 -21.28 0.79
CA GLU A 177 -0.62 -21.71 -0.29
C GLU A 177 -0.55 -20.74 -1.47
N GLU A 178 -0.66 -19.45 -1.21
CA GLU A 178 -0.52 -18.41 -2.22
C GLU A 178 0.84 -18.48 -2.92
N SER A 179 1.94 -18.64 -2.15
CA SER A 179 3.28 -18.81 -2.70
C SER A 179 3.37 -20.02 -3.61
N ARG A 180 2.79 -21.16 -3.22
CA ARG A 180 2.75 -22.37 -4.05
C ARG A 180 1.99 -22.16 -5.37
N GLN A 181 0.94 -21.34 -5.37
CA GLN A 181 0.13 -21.06 -6.55
C GLN A 181 0.78 -20.05 -7.51
N HIS A 182 1.29 -18.94 -6.99
CA HIS A 182 1.73 -17.81 -7.81
C HIS A 182 3.25 -17.76 -8.02
N ARG A 183 4.03 -18.34 -7.12
CA ARG A 183 5.51 -18.35 -7.18
C ARG A 183 6.09 -16.94 -7.33
N ASP A 184 5.54 -15.95 -6.62
CA ASP A 184 5.93 -14.54 -6.73
C ASP A 184 6.08 -13.86 -5.36
N LEU A 185 6.08 -14.64 -4.28
CA LEU A 185 6.23 -14.16 -2.92
C LEU A 185 7.66 -14.36 -2.42
N VAL A 186 8.26 -13.27 -1.95
CA VAL A 186 9.46 -13.29 -1.12
C VAL A 186 9.03 -12.94 0.30
N GLN A 187 9.31 -13.80 1.27
CA GLN A 187 8.99 -13.55 2.67
C GLN A 187 10.28 -13.51 3.49
N SER A 188 10.42 -12.51 4.35
CA SER A 188 11.53 -12.42 5.29
C SER A 188 11.04 -12.27 6.73
N ASN A 189 11.87 -12.68 7.70
CA ASN A 189 11.54 -12.76 9.12
C ASN A 189 11.54 -11.40 9.86
N PHE A 190 10.93 -10.35 9.30
CA PHE A 190 10.73 -9.06 9.97
C PHE A 190 9.25 -8.83 10.34
N VAL A 191 8.99 -8.06 11.38
CA VAL A 191 7.62 -7.66 11.74
C VAL A 191 7.11 -6.64 10.73
N ASP A 192 6.04 -6.98 10.02
CA ASP A 192 5.47 -6.14 8.99
C ASP A 192 4.64 -5.00 9.61
N SER A 193 5.20 -3.79 9.61
CA SER A 193 4.54 -2.58 10.11
C SER A 193 5.00 -1.35 9.34
N TYR A 194 4.20 -0.27 9.40
CA TYR A 194 4.56 1.00 8.77
C TYR A 194 5.92 1.52 9.26
N PHE A 195 6.21 1.42 10.55
CA PHE A 195 7.47 1.88 11.12
C PHE A 195 8.68 1.00 10.74
N ASN A 196 8.42 -0.21 10.23
CA ASN A 196 9.44 -1.14 9.74
C ASN A 196 9.57 -1.14 8.21
N LEU A 197 9.01 -0.15 7.51
CA LEU A 197 9.19 -0.02 6.06
C LEU A 197 10.66 0.06 5.67
N THR A 198 11.49 0.73 6.47
CA THR A 198 12.94 0.80 6.23
C THR A 198 13.58 -0.59 6.22
N ILE A 199 13.23 -1.46 7.19
CA ILE A 199 13.68 -2.86 7.20
C ILE A 199 13.22 -3.57 5.93
N LYS A 200 11.94 -3.43 5.59
CA LYS A 200 11.36 -4.05 4.41
C LYS A 200 12.10 -3.63 3.13
N THR A 201 12.38 -2.35 2.93
CA THR A 201 13.18 -1.88 1.79
C THR A 201 14.60 -2.41 1.82
N MET A 202 15.27 -2.45 2.97
CA MET A 202 16.62 -3.00 3.02
C MET A 202 16.67 -4.48 2.67
N VAL A 203 15.63 -5.25 3.03
CA VAL A 203 15.45 -6.63 2.59
C VAL A 203 15.20 -6.73 1.08
N ILE A 204 14.43 -5.79 0.48
CA ILE A 204 14.31 -5.70 -0.99
C ILE A 204 15.69 -5.51 -1.63
N MET A 205 16.49 -4.58 -1.12
CA MET A 205 17.81 -4.28 -1.65
C MET A 205 18.76 -5.47 -1.52
N ASP A 206 18.73 -6.19 -0.40
CA ASP A 206 19.52 -7.40 -0.19
C ASP A 206 19.10 -8.53 -1.14
N TRP A 207 17.78 -8.74 -1.32
CA TRP A 207 17.29 -9.75 -2.26
C TRP A 207 17.73 -9.44 -3.70
N LEU A 208 17.59 -8.19 -4.15
CA LEU A 208 18.05 -7.78 -5.48
C LEU A 208 19.57 -7.96 -5.64
N ALA A 209 20.35 -7.58 -4.63
CA ALA A 209 21.81 -7.70 -4.66
C ALA A 209 22.29 -9.16 -4.71
N THR A 210 21.57 -10.08 -4.07
CA THR A 210 22.04 -11.46 -3.87
C THR A 210 21.35 -12.48 -4.77
N ARG A 211 20.09 -12.24 -5.18
CA ARG A 211 19.28 -13.16 -6.00
C ARG A 211 19.06 -12.66 -7.43
N CYS A 212 19.18 -11.36 -7.65
CA CYS A 212 18.88 -10.76 -8.94
C CYS A 212 19.93 -9.75 -9.47
N PRO A 213 21.25 -9.94 -9.27
CA PRO A 213 22.26 -8.94 -9.67
C PRO A 213 22.29 -8.63 -11.19
N GLN A 214 21.82 -9.54 -12.03
CA GLN A 214 21.82 -9.45 -13.49
C GLN A 214 20.76 -8.50 -14.07
N ALA A 215 19.74 -8.12 -13.30
CA ALA A 215 18.69 -7.25 -13.82
C ALA A 215 19.30 -5.90 -14.22
N ALA A 216 18.76 -5.24 -15.25
CA ALA A 216 19.29 -3.94 -15.66
C ALA A 216 18.77 -2.82 -14.73
N TYR A 217 17.49 -2.88 -14.40
CA TYR A 217 16.82 -1.96 -13.49
C TYR A 217 15.93 -2.73 -12.53
N ALA A 218 15.65 -2.12 -11.39
CA ALA A 218 14.60 -2.54 -10.49
C ALA A 218 13.80 -1.33 -10.03
N MET A 219 12.57 -1.58 -9.58
CA MET A 219 11.70 -0.55 -9.01
C MET A 219 11.09 -1.08 -7.73
N LYS A 220 11.28 -0.33 -6.63
CA LYS A 220 10.44 -0.49 -5.44
C LYS A 220 9.18 0.34 -5.69
N VAL A 221 8.01 -0.25 -5.49
CA VAL A 221 6.72 0.42 -5.73
C VAL A 221 5.64 -0.05 -4.78
N ASP A 222 4.88 0.88 -4.21
CA ASP A 222 3.83 0.54 -3.23
C ASP A 222 2.65 -0.21 -3.90
N SER A 223 1.87 -0.93 -3.10
CA SER A 223 0.83 -1.82 -3.62
C SER A 223 -0.46 -1.13 -4.09
N ASP A 224 -0.58 0.18 -3.84
CA ASP A 224 -1.72 1.03 -4.20
C ASP A 224 -1.42 1.93 -5.43
N MET A 225 -0.46 1.49 -6.24
CA MET A 225 0.07 2.25 -7.37
C MET A 225 -0.49 1.76 -8.71
N TYR A 226 -0.84 2.71 -9.56
CA TYR A 226 -0.97 2.48 -11.00
C TYR A 226 0.39 2.62 -11.69
N ILE A 227 0.68 1.73 -12.64
CA ILE A 227 1.89 1.80 -13.49
C ILE A 227 1.52 1.64 -14.96
N ASN A 228 2.03 2.54 -15.79
CA ASN A 228 2.03 2.40 -17.23
C ASN A 228 3.38 1.83 -17.69
N LEU A 229 3.45 0.52 -17.92
CA LEU A 229 4.70 -0.15 -18.28
C LEU A 229 5.28 0.35 -19.60
N GLU A 230 4.45 0.76 -20.57
CA GLU A 230 4.95 1.26 -21.85
C GLU A 230 5.75 2.55 -21.68
N ASN A 231 5.24 3.47 -20.86
CA ASN A 231 5.93 4.72 -20.57
C ASN A 231 7.16 4.47 -19.70
N MET A 232 7.08 3.56 -18.72
CA MET A 232 8.24 3.13 -17.93
C MET A 232 9.35 2.57 -18.82
N MET A 233 9.01 1.64 -19.72
CA MET A 233 9.98 1.01 -20.62
C MET A 233 10.56 2.00 -21.62
N THR A 234 9.75 2.95 -22.11
CA THR A 234 10.24 4.06 -22.95
C THR A 234 11.31 4.88 -22.22
N LEU A 235 11.09 5.21 -20.94
CA LEU A 235 12.10 5.88 -20.12
C LEU A 235 13.37 5.02 -19.98
N LEU A 236 13.25 3.75 -19.60
CA LEU A 236 14.41 2.90 -19.29
C LEU A 236 15.20 2.42 -20.52
N LEU A 237 14.56 2.34 -21.68
CA LEU A 237 15.17 1.97 -22.96
C LEU A 237 15.80 3.15 -23.68
N SER A 238 15.48 4.39 -23.27
CA SER A 238 16.13 5.59 -23.80
C SER A 238 17.66 5.48 -23.67
N PRO A 239 18.43 5.81 -24.72
CA PRO A 239 19.89 5.78 -24.67
C PRO A 239 20.48 6.77 -23.67
N ASN A 240 19.70 7.78 -23.27
CA ASN A 240 20.11 8.80 -22.31
C ASN A 240 19.89 8.38 -20.85
N THR A 241 19.20 7.27 -20.59
CA THR A 241 18.95 6.79 -19.23
C THR A 241 20.18 6.02 -18.72
N PRO A 242 20.84 6.49 -17.65
CA PRO A 242 22.06 5.85 -17.17
C PRO A 242 21.82 4.45 -16.62
N ARG A 243 22.79 3.56 -16.86
CA ARG A 243 22.76 2.15 -16.44
C ARG A 243 23.42 1.88 -15.09
N GLN A 244 24.01 2.90 -14.48
CA GLN A 244 24.72 2.80 -13.21
C GLN A 244 24.49 4.06 -12.38
N ASN A 245 24.49 3.91 -11.06
CA ASN A 245 24.26 5.00 -10.10
C ASN A 245 23.02 5.86 -10.43
N TYR A 246 21.99 5.24 -11.00
CA TYR A 246 20.79 5.92 -11.45
C TYR A 246 19.63 5.58 -10.55
N ILE A 247 18.91 6.60 -10.10
CA ILE A 247 17.64 6.45 -9.40
C ILE A 247 16.78 7.66 -9.73
N THR A 248 15.51 7.43 -10.05
CA THR A 248 14.55 8.49 -10.38
C THR A 248 13.16 8.16 -9.85
N GLY A 249 12.34 9.20 -9.74
CA GLY A 249 10.92 9.14 -9.41
C GLY A 249 10.44 10.54 -9.04
N TYR A 250 9.47 10.63 -8.12
CA TYR A 250 9.06 11.93 -7.60
C TYR A 250 10.08 12.47 -6.58
N LEU A 251 10.82 13.52 -6.96
CA LEU A 251 11.91 14.05 -6.13
C LEU A 251 11.39 14.93 -4.99
N MET A 252 11.92 14.69 -3.79
CA MET A 252 11.62 15.40 -2.57
C MET A 252 12.81 16.29 -2.20
N TRP A 253 12.64 17.60 -2.37
CA TRP A 253 13.67 18.61 -2.14
C TRP A 253 13.44 19.32 -0.81
N ASP A 254 14.53 19.67 -0.12
CA ASP A 254 14.56 20.53 1.07
C ASP A 254 13.51 20.20 2.12
N ARG A 255 13.24 18.90 2.31
CA ARG A 255 12.20 18.45 3.25
C ARG A 255 12.71 18.52 4.67
N PRO A 256 12.01 19.23 5.57
CA PRO A 256 12.42 19.31 6.97
C PRO A 256 12.22 17.97 7.66
N VAL A 257 13.12 17.64 8.57
CA VAL A 257 12.97 16.49 9.47
C VAL A 257 11.96 16.85 10.54
N ILE A 258 10.87 16.08 10.64
CA ILE A 258 9.81 16.36 11.60
C ILE A 258 10.29 15.93 13.00
N ARG A 259 10.37 16.89 13.92
CA ARG A 259 10.79 16.69 15.32
C ARG A 259 9.64 16.66 16.33
N ASP A 260 8.40 16.75 15.85
CA ASP A 260 7.22 16.61 16.68
C ASP A 260 6.94 15.12 16.95
N LYS A 261 7.11 14.70 18.21
CA LYS A 261 6.89 13.31 18.67
C LYS A 261 5.47 12.80 18.44
N SER A 262 4.48 13.68 18.26
CA SER A 262 3.09 13.28 17.96
C SER A 262 2.87 12.96 16.48
N SER A 263 3.80 13.35 15.61
CA SER A 263 3.73 13.07 14.18
C SER A 263 4.14 11.63 13.88
N LYS A 264 3.38 10.96 13.01
CA LYS A 264 3.79 9.65 12.46
C LYS A 264 5.10 9.71 11.65
N TRP A 265 5.52 10.91 11.25
CA TRP A 265 6.77 11.16 10.53
C TRP A 265 7.91 11.64 11.43
N TYR A 266 7.74 11.57 12.75
CA TYR A 266 8.78 11.95 13.72
C TYR A 266 10.08 11.17 13.48
N VAL A 267 11.20 11.88 13.44
CA VAL A 267 12.54 11.29 13.51
C VAL A 267 13.34 12.00 14.61
N PRO A 268 13.89 11.27 15.58
CA PRO A 268 14.75 11.83 16.63
C PRO A 268 16.10 12.32 16.08
N GLU A 269 16.68 13.34 16.72
CA GLU A 269 17.96 13.96 16.32
C GLU A 269 19.12 12.97 16.48
N GLU A 270 19.01 12.05 17.44
CA GLU A 270 20.01 11.00 17.72
C GLU A 270 20.20 10.02 16.55
N LEU A 271 19.15 9.80 15.75
CA LEU A 271 19.20 8.95 14.55
C LEU A 271 19.60 9.74 13.31
N TYR A 272 19.08 10.95 13.18
CA TYR A 272 19.38 11.81 12.04
C TYR A 272 19.56 13.24 12.53
N PRO A 273 20.80 13.73 12.70
CA PRO A 273 21.08 15.03 13.34
C PRO A 273 20.70 16.26 12.49
N GLU A 274 20.75 16.14 11.17
CA GLU A 274 20.48 17.29 10.29
C GLU A 274 18.99 17.69 10.33
N SER A 275 18.69 18.97 10.18
CA SER A 275 17.32 19.48 10.20
C SER A 275 16.56 19.29 8.88
N ILE A 276 17.28 18.95 7.80
CA ILE A 276 16.76 18.79 6.45
C ILE A 276 17.30 17.46 5.89
N TYR A 277 16.44 16.69 5.20
CA TYR A 277 16.86 15.49 4.50
C TYR A 277 17.64 15.84 3.22
N PRO A 278 18.59 14.99 2.75
CA PRO A 278 19.09 15.12 1.38
C PRO A 278 17.92 15.00 0.39
N THR A 279 18.12 15.44 -0.85
CA THR A 279 17.16 15.10 -1.92
C THR A 279 16.99 13.59 -1.98
N TYR A 280 15.74 13.13 -1.90
CA TYR A 280 15.38 11.72 -1.97
C TYR A 280 14.21 11.51 -2.93
N VAL A 281 13.88 10.26 -3.24
CA VAL A 281 12.76 9.91 -4.12
C VAL A 281 11.61 9.39 -3.28
N LEU A 282 10.41 9.95 -3.46
CA LEU A 282 9.23 9.64 -2.65
C LEU A 282 8.88 8.14 -2.66
N GLY A 283 8.50 7.62 -1.49
CA GLY A 283 8.29 6.19 -1.24
C GLY A 283 7.19 5.52 -2.09
N MET A 284 6.28 6.27 -2.72
CA MET A 284 5.24 5.73 -3.60
C MET A 284 5.81 4.81 -4.71
N GLY A 285 7.01 5.13 -5.20
CA GLY A 285 7.70 4.28 -6.16
C GLY A 285 8.88 4.98 -6.80
N TYR A 286 10.01 4.28 -6.87
CA TYR A 286 11.24 4.78 -7.46
C TYR A 286 11.97 3.67 -8.21
N VAL A 287 12.43 4.00 -9.42
CA VAL A 287 13.15 3.08 -10.31
C VAL A 287 14.64 3.41 -10.27
N PHE A 288 15.47 2.38 -10.28
CA PHE A 288 16.90 2.49 -10.13
C PHE A 288 17.66 1.48 -10.97
N SER A 289 18.90 1.82 -11.35
CA SER A 289 19.83 0.86 -11.93
C SER A 289 20.21 -0.18 -10.88
N ASN A 290 20.23 -1.45 -11.28
CA ASN A 290 20.35 -2.57 -10.35
C ASN A 290 21.78 -2.77 -9.80
N ASP A 291 22.72 -1.87 -10.11
CA ASP A 291 24.00 -1.77 -9.41
C ASP A 291 23.88 -1.05 -8.05
N LEU A 292 22.76 -0.36 -7.79
CA LEU A 292 22.53 0.37 -6.54
C LEU A 292 22.21 -0.51 -5.32
N PRO A 293 21.39 -1.58 -5.40
CA PRO A 293 21.08 -2.41 -4.24
C PRO A 293 22.29 -2.84 -3.39
N PRO A 294 23.37 -3.45 -3.93
CA PRO A 294 24.52 -3.82 -3.12
C PRO A 294 25.24 -2.60 -2.51
N LYS A 295 25.26 -1.45 -3.21
CA LYS A 295 25.85 -0.20 -2.71
C LYS A 295 25.04 0.38 -1.55
N ILE A 296 23.71 0.39 -1.68
CA ILE A 296 22.78 0.88 -0.65
C ILE A 296 22.84 -0.02 0.59
N VAL A 297 22.85 -1.34 0.42
CA VAL A 297 23.06 -2.29 1.52
C VAL A 297 24.37 -1.98 2.24
N LYS A 298 25.47 -1.77 1.50
CA LYS A 298 26.75 -1.42 2.13
C LYS A 298 26.73 -0.08 2.85
N ALA A 299 26.10 0.94 2.26
CA ALA A 299 25.97 2.27 2.87
C ALA A 299 25.15 2.24 4.16
N SER A 300 24.16 1.34 4.24
CA SER A 300 23.29 1.17 5.42
C SER A 300 24.05 0.74 6.68
N GLU A 301 25.27 0.21 6.57
CA GLU A 301 26.14 -0.07 7.72
C GLU A 301 26.62 1.20 8.43
N ALA A 302 26.73 2.31 7.69
CA ALA A 302 27.25 3.59 8.20
C ALA A 302 26.14 4.59 8.55
N VAL A 303 24.93 4.40 8.02
CA VAL A 303 23.79 5.30 8.24
C VAL A 303 22.90 4.73 9.35
N LYS A 304 22.64 5.52 10.40
CA LYS A 304 21.72 5.09 11.46
C LYS A 304 20.29 4.95 10.91
N PRO A 305 19.60 3.84 11.18
CA PRO A 305 18.26 3.62 10.66
C PRO A 305 17.18 4.47 11.33
N PHE A 306 16.25 4.97 10.52
CA PHE A 306 15.02 5.65 10.97
C PHE A 306 13.84 5.22 10.09
N ASN A 307 12.61 5.48 10.54
CA ASN A 307 11.36 4.90 10.02
C ASN A 307 10.83 5.55 8.73
N ILE A 308 11.48 6.62 8.24
CA ILE A 308 11.10 7.29 7.00
C ILE A 308 11.92 6.67 5.88
N GLU A 309 11.42 5.56 5.34
CA GLU A 309 12.13 4.64 4.44
C GLU A 309 12.75 5.34 3.22
N ASP A 310 11.98 6.17 2.53
CA ASP A 310 12.41 6.89 1.33
C ASP A 310 13.51 7.92 1.63
N ALA A 311 13.37 8.67 2.72
CA ALA A 311 14.41 9.56 3.21
C ALA A 311 15.66 8.80 3.72
N TYR A 312 15.49 7.58 4.27
CA TYR A 312 16.61 6.72 4.68
C TYR A 312 17.42 6.23 3.48
N VAL A 313 16.75 5.83 2.39
CA VAL A 313 17.42 5.53 1.11
C VAL A 313 18.16 6.77 0.60
N GLY A 314 17.54 7.96 0.70
CA GLY A 314 18.20 9.23 0.40
C GLY A 314 19.47 9.48 1.22
N ALA A 315 19.45 9.18 2.52
CA ALA A 315 20.62 9.28 3.39
C ALA A 315 21.73 8.29 2.98
N CYS A 316 21.37 7.07 2.57
CA CYS A 316 22.32 6.10 2.03
C CYS A 316 22.94 6.58 0.70
N LEU A 317 22.14 7.17 -0.19
CA LEU A 317 22.63 7.75 -1.44
C LEU A 317 23.58 8.94 -1.19
N LYS A 318 23.27 9.79 -0.21
CA LYS A 318 24.15 10.88 0.24
C LYS A 318 25.50 10.33 0.70
N GLN A 319 25.50 9.25 1.51
CA GLN A 319 26.73 8.59 1.96
C GLN A 319 27.56 8.03 0.80
N LEU A 320 26.90 7.61 -0.30
CA LEU A 320 27.53 7.13 -1.52
C LEU A 320 27.94 8.25 -2.49
N VAL A 321 27.62 9.51 -2.19
CA VAL A 321 27.80 10.66 -3.09
C VAL A 321 27.05 10.47 -4.42
N ILE A 322 25.86 9.87 -4.35
CA ILE A 322 24.95 9.67 -5.49
C ILE A 322 23.74 10.57 -5.30
N ASN A 323 23.44 11.39 -6.31
CA ASN A 323 22.25 12.23 -6.30
C ASN A 323 21.13 11.57 -7.11
N PRO A 324 19.88 11.56 -6.61
CA PRO A 324 18.73 11.19 -7.42
C PRO A 324 18.66 12.05 -8.69
N SER A 325 18.35 11.39 -9.80
CA SER A 325 18.16 12.04 -11.10
C SER A 325 16.72 12.49 -11.25
N GLY A 326 16.51 13.67 -11.83
CA GLY A 326 15.18 14.06 -12.28
C GLY A 326 14.77 13.23 -13.50
N ALA A 327 13.53 12.75 -13.52
CA ALA A 327 12.98 12.18 -14.73
C ALA A 327 12.96 13.24 -15.85
N PRO A 328 13.15 12.86 -17.14
CA PRO A 328 13.07 13.80 -18.26
C PRO A 328 11.78 14.62 -18.27
N ASP A 329 10.66 13.99 -17.88
CA ASP A 329 9.40 14.65 -17.56
C ASP A 329 8.96 14.26 -16.14
N PRO A 330 9.18 15.13 -15.14
CA PRO A 330 8.80 14.86 -13.76
C PRO A 330 7.28 14.68 -13.56
N SER A 331 6.45 15.21 -14.46
CA SER A 331 4.99 15.11 -14.32
C SER A 331 4.46 13.69 -14.52
N GLN A 332 5.27 12.81 -15.12
CA GLN A 332 4.92 11.41 -15.32
C GLN A 332 4.95 10.57 -14.03
N PHE A 333 5.64 11.04 -12.99
CA PHE A 333 5.59 10.45 -11.65
C PHE A 333 4.56 11.24 -10.84
N HIS A 334 3.30 10.84 -10.90
CA HIS A 334 2.22 11.60 -10.29
C HIS A 334 1.91 11.10 -8.88
N THR A 335 1.62 11.97 -7.93
CA THR A 335 1.20 11.55 -6.59
C THR A 335 -0.28 11.12 -6.60
N TYR A 336 -1.17 11.80 -5.89
CA TYR A 336 -2.59 11.43 -5.84
C TYR A 336 -3.34 11.97 -7.05
N VAL A 337 -4.10 11.11 -7.73
CA VAL A 337 -5.07 11.54 -8.75
C VAL A 337 -6.33 12.00 -8.02
N ASN A 338 -6.54 13.30 -7.96
CA ASN A 338 -7.77 13.86 -7.38
C ASN A 338 -8.92 13.72 -8.38
N ASP A 339 -10.12 13.34 -7.92
CA ASP A 339 -11.32 13.22 -8.77
C ASP A 339 -11.70 14.53 -9.52
N ARG A 340 -11.13 15.66 -9.11
CA ARG A 340 -11.37 16.98 -9.70
C ARG A 340 -10.40 17.33 -10.83
N GLU A 341 -9.30 16.60 -10.96
CA GLU A 341 -8.27 16.85 -11.96
C GLU A 341 -8.51 15.96 -13.18
N SER A 342 -8.62 16.58 -14.36
CA SER A 342 -8.63 15.83 -15.62
C SER A 342 -7.19 15.41 -15.93
N ILE A 343 -6.78 14.27 -15.39
CA ILE A 343 -5.47 13.68 -15.62
C ILE A 343 -5.58 12.61 -16.69
N ASP A 344 -4.77 12.75 -17.73
CA ASP A 344 -4.60 11.75 -18.77
C ASP A 344 -3.62 10.67 -18.30
N LEU A 345 -4.15 9.62 -17.65
CA LEU A 345 -3.38 8.49 -17.11
C LEU A 345 -2.47 7.82 -18.17
N SER A 346 -2.82 7.91 -19.45
CA SER A 346 -2.03 7.32 -20.54
C SER A 346 -0.67 7.99 -20.74
N LYS A 347 -0.50 9.24 -20.25
CA LYS A 347 0.75 10.00 -20.30
C LYS A 347 1.65 9.80 -19.08
N LEU A 348 1.10 9.25 -18.00
CA LEU A 348 1.84 9.03 -16.77
C LEU A 348 2.68 7.76 -16.85
N ILE A 349 3.76 7.71 -16.08
CA ILE A 349 4.48 6.47 -15.76
C ILE A 349 3.82 5.80 -14.56
N THR A 350 3.50 6.57 -13.52
CA THR A 350 2.88 6.04 -12.31
C THR A 350 2.02 7.09 -11.60
N ALA A 351 1.02 6.61 -10.86
CA ALA A 351 0.13 7.44 -10.03
C ALA A 351 -0.34 6.68 -8.80
N ILE A 352 -0.51 7.36 -7.66
CA ILE A 352 -1.14 6.77 -6.48
C ILE A 352 -2.63 6.60 -6.77
N ALA A 353 -3.08 5.36 -6.84
CA ALA A 353 -4.48 5.00 -7.03
C ALA A 353 -5.22 4.93 -5.68
N GLY A 354 -4.52 4.54 -4.61
CA GLY A 354 -4.99 4.57 -3.23
C GLY A 354 -5.84 3.37 -2.79
N SER A 355 -6.28 2.53 -3.72
CA SER A 355 -6.93 1.24 -3.40
C SER A 355 -6.75 0.20 -4.51
N PRO A 356 -6.87 -1.11 -4.22
CA PRO A 356 -6.81 -2.17 -5.22
C PRO A 356 -7.84 -1.98 -6.35
N GLU A 357 -9.05 -1.53 -6.04
CA GLU A 357 -10.11 -1.27 -7.01
C GLU A 357 -9.74 -0.12 -7.95
N LYS A 358 -9.14 0.94 -7.40
CA LYS A 358 -8.67 2.09 -8.19
C LYS A 358 -7.49 1.73 -9.08
N VAL A 359 -6.59 0.85 -8.64
CA VAL A 359 -5.51 0.30 -9.49
C VAL A 359 -6.09 -0.39 -10.72
N ILE A 360 -7.11 -1.24 -10.52
CA ILE A 360 -7.81 -1.94 -11.60
C ILE A 360 -8.53 -0.95 -12.52
N GLU A 361 -9.28 0.00 -11.95
CA GLU A 361 -10.00 1.04 -12.70
C GLU A 361 -9.05 1.86 -13.59
N PHE A 362 -7.95 2.36 -13.02
CA PHE A 362 -6.97 3.17 -13.75
C PHE A 362 -6.33 2.38 -14.90
N TRP A 363 -5.96 1.12 -14.64
CA TRP A 363 -5.38 0.25 -15.65
C TRP A 363 -6.35 -0.08 -16.78
N GLN A 364 -7.61 -0.42 -16.46
CA GLN A 364 -8.65 -0.70 -17.44
C GLN A 364 -8.98 0.53 -18.29
N ASN A 365 -9.05 1.71 -17.69
CA ASN A 365 -9.31 2.96 -18.41
C ASN A 365 -8.24 3.21 -19.49
N VAL A 366 -6.97 2.94 -19.20
CA VAL A 366 -5.89 3.15 -20.18
C VAL A 366 -5.82 2.02 -21.21
N LYS A 367 -5.99 0.75 -20.80
CA LYS A 367 -5.91 -0.39 -21.74
C LYS A 367 -7.14 -0.52 -22.64
N GLY A 368 -8.33 -0.18 -22.16
CA GLY A 368 -9.58 -0.25 -22.94
C GLY A 368 -9.69 0.81 -24.04
N HIS A 369 -8.78 1.79 -24.08
CA HIS A 369 -8.71 2.83 -25.11
C HIS A 369 -7.61 2.56 -26.16
N LYS A 370 -6.88 1.44 -26.06
CA LYS A 370 -5.98 0.92 -27.09
C LYS A 370 -6.68 -0.15 -27.90
#